data_AF-A0A351NZY5-F1
#
_entry.id   AF-A0A351NZY5-F1
#
_cell.length_a   1.000
_cell.length_b   1.000
_cell.length_c   1.000
_cell.angle_alpha   90.00
_cell.angle_beta   90.00
_cell.angle_gamma   90.00
#
_symmetry.space_group_name_H-M   'P 1'
#
loop_
_entity.id
_entity.type
_entity.pdbx_description
1 polymer ?
#
loop_
_entity_poly.entity_id
_entity_poly.type
_entity_poly.pdbx_seq_one_letter_code
_entity_poly.pdbx_strand_id
1 'polypeptide(L)'
;MNDSVYLQGKLQIYSLTGRSYEISEYASGHAVNPMFLPNLSMISLATLNDIYCDGENYSPMRHIKKSLFSLCGDKLGKAIDDNISNFQIKRFSDSSEDTIKSLYDVFNKFIDDEQSYSEYQRGVANEIIGWLRWMKGKS
;
A
#
# COMPACT_ATOMS: atom_id res chain seq x y z
N MET A 1 -1.34 5.30 -8.43
CA MET A 1 -1.90 4.84 -9.72
C MET A 1 -1.36 3.47 -10.08
N ASN A 2 -2.21 2.51 -10.46
CA ASN A 2 -1.82 1.16 -10.91
C ASN A 2 -2.76 0.59 -11.99
N ASP A 3 -3.45 1.47 -12.72
CA ASP A 3 -4.37 1.18 -13.82
C ASP A 3 -3.66 0.96 -15.17
N SER A 4 -2.50 1.58 -15.39
CA SER A 4 -1.74 1.44 -16.63
C SER A 4 -1.16 0.03 -16.81
N VAL A 5 -1.04 -0.43 -18.07
CA VAL A 5 -0.57 -1.78 -18.42
C VAL A 5 0.81 -2.12 -17.79
N TYR A 6 1.65 -1.12 -17.56
CA TYR A 6 2.98 -1.30 -16.98
C TYR A 6 2.98 -1.39 -15.44
N LEU A 7 1.93 -0.88 -14.79
CA LEU A 7 1.76 -0.86 -13.34
C LEU A 7 0.75 -1.92 -12.86
N GLN A 8 -0.03 -2.48 -13.77
CA GLN A 8 -0.91 -3.62 -13.52
C GLN A 8 -0.13 -4.79 -12.91
N GLY A 9 -0.72 -5.44 -11.91
CA GLY A 9 -0.08 -6.53 -11.19
C GLY A 9 0.91 -6.11 -10.10
N LYS A 10 1.02 -4.81 -9.79
CA LYS A 10 1.80 -4.30 -8.65
C LYS A 10 0.93 -3.46 -7.71
N LEU A 11 1.16 -3.59 -6.41
CA LEU A 11 0.60 -2.71 -5.41
C LEU A 11 1.62 -1.62 -5.08
N GLN A 12 1.24 -0.37 -5.35
CA GLN A 12 2.09 0.82 -5.24
C GLN A 12 2.06 1.38 -3.79
N ILE A 13 2.41 0.53 -2.82
CA ILE A 13 2.41 0.85 -1.38
C ILE A 13 3.77 1.43 -0.99
N TYR A 14 4.08 2.65 -1.40
CA TYR A 14 5.36 3.32 -1.08
C TYR A 14 5.12 4.80 -0.75
N SER A 15 6.08 5.38 -0.03
CA SER A 15 6.09 6.81 0.26
C SER A 15 6.18 7.62 -1.02
N LEU A 16 5.45 8.71 -1.11
CA LEU A 16 5.63 9.67 -2.20
C LEU A 16 7.05 10.26 -2.14
N THR A 17 7.70 10.38 -3.30
CA THR A 17 9.08 10.85 -3.46
C THR A 17 9.22 11.74 -4.70
N GLY A 18 10.38 12.41 -4.83
CA GLY A 18 10.70 13.22 -6.00
C GLY A 18 9.85 14.48 -6.12
N ARG A 19 9.38 15.01 -4.98
CA ARG A 19 8.59 16.24 -4.88
C ARG A 19 9.19 17.08 -3.76
N SER A 20 9.52 18.32 -4.10
CA SER A 20 10.02 19.32 -3.15
C SER A 20 8.85 19.87 -2.34
N TYR A 21 9.05 20.07 -1.04
CA TYR A 21 8.04 20.71 -0.19
C TYR A 21 7.82 22.17 -0.60
N GLU A 22 8.83 22.80 -1.22
CA GLU A 22 8.85 24.14 -1.79
C GLU A 22 7.82 24.33 -2.93
N ILE A 23 7.25 23.25 -3.47
CA ILE A 23 6.12 23.33 -4.41
C ILE A 23 4.94 24.10 -3.78
N SER A 24 4.80 24.06 -2.45
CA SER A 24 3.76 24.82 -1.73
C SER A 24 3.87 26.34 -1.91
N GLU A 25 5.03 26.88 -2.29
CA GLU A 25 5.21 28.30 -2.61
C GLU A 25 4.62 28.68 -3.99
N TYR A 26 4.50 27.70 -4.89
CA TYR A 26 4.15 27.92 -6.30
C TYR A 26 2.80 27.31 -6.69
N ALA A 27 2.20 26.50 -5.82
CA ALA A 27 0.94 25.81 -6.09
C ALA A 27 -0.04 25.95 -4.93
N SER A 28 -1.27 26.30 -5.23
CA SER A 28 -2.36 26.39 -4.25
C SER A 28 -2.88 25.03 -3.78
N GLY A 29 -2.40 23.92 -4.37
CA GLY A 29 -2.77 22.57 -3.98
C GLY A 29 -1.99 21.50 -4.75
N HIS A 30 -1.91 20.31 -4.15
CA HIS A 30 -1.27 19.14 -4.75
C HIS A 30 -2.20 17.94 -4.67
N ALA A 31 -2.63 17.46 -5.84
CA ALA A 31 -3.44 16.26 -5.98
C ALA A 31 -2.59 15.09 -6.48
N VAL A 32 -2.87 13.89 -5.98
CA VAL A 32 -2.19 12.65 -6.35
C VAL A 32 -3.23 11.66 -6.88
N ASN A 33 -2.91 10.97 -7.98
CA ASN A 33 -3.78 9.93 -8.53
C ASN A 33 -3.58 8.59 -7.77
N PRO A 34 -4.58 8.12 -6.98
CA PRO A 34 -4.45 6.91 -6.18
C PRO A 34 -4.42 5.62 -7.03
N MET A 35 -4.30 4.46 -6.38
CA MET A 35 -4.63 3.18 -7.00
C MET A 35 -6.17 3.03 -7.09
N PHE A 36 -6.66 2.08 -7.87
CA PHE A 36 -8.09 1.70 -7.85
C PHE A 36 -8.49 0.93 -6.56
N LEU A 37 -7.54 0.79 -5.63
CA LEU A 37 -7.66 0.14 -4.33
C LEU A 37 -7.64 1.26 -3.27
N PRO A 38 -8.82 1.80 -2.86
CA PRO A 38 -8.89 3.02 -2.06
C PRO A 38 -8.24 2.89 -0.69
N ASN A 39 -8.44 1.80 0.04
CA ASN A 39 -7.88 1.63 1.38
C ASN A 39 -6.35 1.53 1.33
N LEU A 40 -5.80 0.74 0.40
CA LEU A 40 -4.36 0.63 0.19
C LEU A 40 -3.75 1.96 -0.28
N SER A 41 -4.48 2.75 -1.05
CA SER A 41 -4.01 4.06 -1.51
C SER A 41 -3.77 5.04 -0.36
N MET A 42 -4.59 4.97 0.70
CA MET A 42 -4.47 5.86 1.85
C MET A 42 -3.12 5.74 2.56
N ILE A 43 -2.49 4.55 2.53
CA ILE A 43 -1.16 4.33 3.12
C ILE A 43 -0.11 5.21 2.45
N SER A 44 -0.08 5.22 1.12
CA SER A 44 0.84 6.06 0.34
C SER A 44 0.44 7.54 0.41
N LEU A 45 -0.86 7.86 0.35
CA LEU A 45 -1.36 9.23 0.38
C LEU A 45 -1.10 9.94 1.71
N ALA A 46 -1.11 9.22 2.84
CA ALA A 46 -0.78 9.79 4.14
C ALA A 46 0.62 10.44 4.16
N THR A 47 1.55 9.92 3.34
CA THR A 47 2.91 10.45 3.23
C THR A 47 2.99 11.78 2.47
N LEU A 48 1.94 12.18 1.74
CA LEU A 48 1.90 13.47 1.05
C LEU A 48 1.97 14.63 2.03
N ASN A 49 1.17 14.56 3.10
CA ASN A 49 1.17 15.60 4.12
C ASN A 49 2.52 15.65 4.85
N ASP A 50 3.12 14.49 5.12
CA ASP A 50 4.42 14.41 5.76
C ASP A 50 5.54 15.10 4.95
N ILE A 51 5.48 15.10 3.61
CA ILE A 51 6.45 15.85 2.77
C ILE A 51 6.43 17.35 3.12
N TYR A 52 5.23 17.92 3.27
CA TYR A 52 5.08 19.36 3.55
C TYR A 52 5.38 19.71 5.01
N CYS A 53 5.02 18.83 5.94
CA CYS A 53 5.27 19.07 7.36
C CYS A 53 6.74 18.92 7.75
N ASP A 54 7.43 17.90 7.20
CA ASP A 54 8.80 17.59 7.62
C ASP A 54 9.85 18.27 6.72
N GLY A 55 9.47 18.71 5.52
CA GLY A 55 10.32 19.44 4.58
C GLY A 55 11.63 18.71 4.30
N GLU A 56 12.76 19.37 4.55
CA GLU A 56 14.11 18.78 4.39
C GLU A 56 14.34 17.52 5.25
N ASN A 57 13.58 17.33 6.34
CA ASN A 57 13.70 16.16 7.21
C ASN A 57 12.87 14.96 6.73
N TYR A 58 12.13 15.08 5.63
CA TYR A 58 11.30 14.02 5.12
C TYR A 58 12.12 12.81 4.71
N SER A 59 11.93 11.69 5.42
CA SER A 59 12.50 10.39 5.08
C SER A 59 11.43 9.45 4.52
N PRO A 60 11.50 9.04 3.25
CA PRO A 60 10.49 8.17 2.64
C PRO A 60 10.32 6.84 3.39
N MET A 61 11.42 6.16 3.73
CA MET A 61 11.34 4.86 4.41
C MET A 61 10.72 4.97 5.80
N ARG A 62 11.01 6.04 6.53
CA ARG A 62 10.43 6.27 7.86
C ARG A 62 8.93 6.56 7.75
N HIS A 63 8.53 7.38 6.79
CA HIS A 63 7.15 7.82 6.65
C HIS A 63 6.23 6.74 6.12
N ILE A 64 6.66 5.91 5.17
CA ILE A 64 5.82 4.79 4.74
C ILE A 64 5.57 3.80 5.89
N LYS A 65 6.60 3.52 6.71
CA LYS A 65 6.44 2.66 7.89
C LYS A 65 5.50 3.30 8.91
N LYS A 66 5.70 4.59 9.24
CA LYS A 66 4.79 5.35 10.12
C LYS A 66 3.34 5.24 9.65
N SER A 67 3.06 5.53 8.38
CA SER A 67 1.71 5.47 7.81
C SER A 67 1.15 4.04 7.84
N LEU A 68 1.97 3.05 7.50
CA LEU A 68 1.57 1.64 7.51
C LEU A 68 1.16 1.18 8.91
N PHE A 69 1.99 1.41 9.92
CA PHE A 69 1.67 1.01 11.30
C PHE A 69 0.54 1.84 11.91
N SER A 70 0.46 3.14 11.59
CA SER A 70 -0.60 4.00 12.10
C SER A 70 -1.98 3.66 11.53
N LEU A 71 -2.07 3.32 10.25
CA LEU A 71 -3.35 3.07 9.57
C LEU A 71 -3.76 1.60 9.67
N CYS A 72 -2.80 0.67 9.57
CA CYS A 72 -3.07 -0.76 9.58
C CYS A 72 -2.90 -1.39 10.97
N GLY A 73 -2.40 -0.65 11.97
CA GLY A 73 -2.05 -1.20 13.28
C GLY A 73 -0.86 -2.18 13.21
N ASP A 74 -0.40 -2.62 14.37
CA ASP A 74 0.86 -3.37 14.48
C ASP A 74 0.87 -4.69 13.71
N LYS A 75 -0.20 -5.49 13.83
CA LYS A 75 -0.25 -6.83 13.24
C LYS A 75 -0.34 -6.80 11.71
N LEU A 76 -1.34 -6.09 11.17
CA LEU A 76 -1.52 -6.01 9.72
C LEU A 76 -0.41 -5.16 9.08
N GLY A 77 -0.01 -4.07 9.72
CA GLY A 77 1.12 -3.26 9.26
C GLY A 77 2.41 -4.08 9.14
N LYS A 78 2.73 -4.89 10.16
CA LYS A 78 3.87 -5.81 10.10
C LYS A 78 3.73 -6.86 9.00
N ALA A 79 2.56 -7.46 8.84
CA ALA A 79 2.32 -8.44 7.77
C ALA A 79 2.53 -7.84 6.37
N ILE A 80 2.16 -6.57 6.17
CA ILE A 80 2.41 -5.86 4.92
C ILE A 80 3.90 -5.52 4.76
N ASP A 81 4.57 -5.01 5.79
CA ASP A 81 6.01 -4.67 5.75
C ASP A 81 6.87 -5.89 5.43
N ASP A 82 6.61 -7.03 6.10
CA ASP A 82 7.33 -8.29 5.90
C ASP A 82 7.15 -8.85 4.47
N ASN A 83 6.07 -8.49 3.79
CA ASN A 83 5.73 -8.98 2.45
C ASN A 83 5.82 -7.91 1.35
N ILE A 84 6.33 -6.72 1.65
CA ILE A 84 6.28 -5.55 0.76
C ILE A 84 6.96 -5.78 -0.60
N SER A 85 8.00 -6.61 -0.63
CA SER A 85 8.73 -6.98 -1.84
C SER A 85 7.88 -7.79 -2.83
N ASN A 86 6.97 -8.63 -2.34
CA ASN A 86 6.02 -9.37 -3.17
C ASN A 86 4.98 -8.46 -3.82
N PHE A 87 4.76 -7.27 -3.27
CA PHE A 87 3.77 -6.30 -3.75
C PHE A 87 4.35 -5.30 -4.77
N GLN A 88 5.60 -4.87 -4.57
CA GLN A 88 6.19 -3.78 -5.36
C GLN A 88 7.14 -4.24 -6.48
N ILE A 89 7.91 -5.31 -6.22
CA ILE A 89 9.05 -5.67 -7.08
C ILE A 89 8.62 -6.69 -8.12
N LYS A 90 8.07 -7.82 -7.67
CA LYS A 90 7.70 -8.94 -8.53
C LYS A 90 6.59 -8.52 -9.49
N ARG A 91 6.75 -8.82 -10.78
CA ARG A 91 5.61 -8.78 -11.69
C ARG A 91 4.71 -9.96 -11.37
N PHE A 92 3.46 -9.83 -11.78
CA PHE A 92 2.46 -10.89 -11.68
C PHE A 92 2.99 -12.24 -12.20
N SER A 93 3.63 -12.24 -13.37
CA SER A 93 4.22 -13.42 -14.02
C SER A 93 5.30 -14.14 -13.21
N ASP A 94 5.86 -13.48 -12.20
CA ASP A 94 7.07 -13.94 -11.50
C ASP A 94 6.74 -14.57 -10.14
N SER A 95 5.46 -14.58 -9.75
CA SER A 95 5.01 -15.12 -8.47
C SER A 95 4.56 -16.57 -8.62
N SER A 96 5.12 -17.48 -7.82
CA SER A 96 4.67 -18.88 -7.78
C SER A 96 3.29 -19.01 -7.14
N GLU A 97 2.55 -20.07 -7.50
CA GLU A 97 1.27 -20.40 -6.86
C GLU A 97 1.41 -20.55 -5.33
N ASP A 98 2.51 -21.15 -4.86
CA ASP A 98 2.81 -21.27 -3.44
C ASP A 98 2.98 -19.91 -2.75
N THR A 99 3.60 -18.93 -3.43
CA THR A 99 3.74 -17.57 -2.90
C THR A 99 2.36 -16.91 -2.79
N ILE A 100 1.53 -17.03 -3.83
CA ILE A 100 0.18 -16.47 -3.85
C ILE A 100 -0.67 -17.10 -2.73
N LYS A 101 -0.61 -18.42 -2.56
CA LYS A 101 -1.32 -19.15 -1.51
C LYS A 101 -0.86 -18.71 -0.12
N SER A 102 0.46 -18.64 0.11
CA SER A 102 1.03 -18.19 1.38
C SER A 102 0.56 -16.77 1.75
N LEU A 103 0.59 -15.84 0.78
CA LEU A 103 0.08 -14.49 0.99
C LEU A 103 -1.42 -14.50 1.31
N TYR A 104 -2.21 -15.30 0.59
CA TYR A 104 -3.64 -15.44 0.86
C TYR A 104 -3.89 -15.88 2.31
N ASP A 105 -3.20 -16.93 2.76
CA ASP A 105 -3.34 -17.47 4.12
C ASP A 105 -2.91 -16.46 5.20
N VAL A 106 -1.91 -15.62 4.90
CA VAL A 106 -1.49 -14.51 5.80
C VAL A 106 -2.61 -13.48 5.91
N PHE A 107 -3.15 -12.99 4.79
CA PHE A 107 -4.07 -11.86 4.79
C PHE A 107 -5.51 -12.24 5.15
N ASN A 108 -5.94 -13.49 4.92
CA ASN A 108 -7.30 -13.94 5.27
C ASN A 108 -7.58 -13.86 6.78
N LYS A 109 -6.56 -14.07 7.61
CA LYS A 109 -6.65 -13.98 9.08
C LYS A 109 -7.10 -12.61 9.60
N PHE A 110 -6.95 -11.56 8.79
CA PHE A 110 -7.34 -10.20 9.16
C PHE A 110 -8.79 -9.87 8.80
N ILE A 111 -9.48 -10.77 8.08
CA ILE A 111 -10.88 -10.58 7.67
C ILE A 111 -11.82 -11.37 8.58
N ASP A 112 -11.42 -12.58 8.98
CA ASP A 112 -12.28 -13.52 9.70
C ASP A 112 -12.62 -13.09 11.14
N ASP A 113 -11.85 -12.16 11.73
CA ASP A 113 -12.03 -11.68 13.10
C ASP A 113 -12.48 -10.21 13.13
N GLU A 114 -13.78 -10.00 12.99
CA GLU A 114 -14.40 -8.67 12.96
C GLU A 114 -14.26 -7.89 14.26
N GLN A 115 -14.07 -8.57 15.40
CA GLN A 115 -13.89 -7.91 16.70
C GLN A 115 -12.46 -7.42 16.92
N SER A 116 -11.47 -8.10 16.32
CA SER A 116 -10.05 -7.75 16.50
C SER A 116 -9.53 -6.67 15.55
N TYR A 117 -10.22 -6.39 14.44
CA TYR A 117 -9.75 -5.45 13.42
C TYR A 117 -10.82 -4.45 13.02
N SER A 118 -10.43 -3.19 12.81
CA SER A 118 -11.33 -2.13 12.35
C SER A 118 -11.82 -2.38 10.91
N GLU A 119 -12.92 -1.73 10.54
CA GLU A 119 -13.44 -1.78 9.16
C GLU A 119 -12.39 -1.42 8.13
N TYR A 120 -11.59 -0.38 8.39
CA TYR A 120 -10.50 0.03 7.51
C TYR A 120 -9.41 -1.05 7.38
N GLN A 121 -8.98 -1.65 8.50
CA GLN A 121 -7.98 -2.73 8.49
C GLN A 121 -8.49 -3.93 7.67
N ARG A 122 -9.76 -4.31 7.86
CA ARG A 122 -10.41 -5.36 7.06
C ARG A 122 -10.52 -4.97 5.59
N GLY A 123 -10.80 -3.70 5.30
CA GLY A 123 -10.83 -3.15 3.94
C GLY A 123 -9.48 -3.30 3.23
N VAL A 124 -8.38 -2.93 3.90
CA VAL A 124 -7.01 -3.13 3.40
C VAL A 124 -6.73 -4.61 3.12
N ALA A 125 -7.04 -5.51 4.06
CA ALA A 125 -6.82 -6.94 3.88
C ALA A 125 -7.66 -7.51 2.72
N ASN A 126 -8.93 -7.10 2.61
CA ASN A 126 -9.81 -7.48 1.51
C ASN A 126 -9.30 -7.02 0.14
N GLU A 127 -8.74 -5.82 0.04
CA GLU A 127 -8.14 -5.32 -1.21
C GLU A 127 -6.91 -6.14 -1.62
N ILE A 128 -6.06 -6.52 -0.67
CA ILE A 128 -4.91 -7.41 -0.92
C ILE A 128 -5.40 -8.77 -1.41
N ILE A 129 -6.43 -9.35 -0.78
CA ILE A 129 -7.00 -10.63 -1.22
C ILE A 129 -7.68 -10.52 -2.58
N GLY A 130 -8.43 -9.46 -2.83
CA GLY A 130 -9.05 -9.18 -4.12
C GLY A 130 -8.00 -9.10 -5.22
N TRP A 131 -6.89 -8.41 -4.95
CA TRP A 131 -5.73 -8.37 -5.83
C TRP A 131 -5.13 -9.76 -6.06
N LEU A 132 -4.85 -10.55 -5.01
CA LEU A 132 -4.33 -11.93 -5.14
C LEU A 132 -5.26 -12.85 -5.94
N ARG A 133 -6.58 -12.73 -5.78
CA ARG A 133 -7.58 -13.49 -6.55
C ARG A 133 -7.58 -13.07 -8.02
N TRP A 134 -7.53 -11.77 -8.28
CA TRP A 134 -7.42 -11.25 -9.64
C TRP A 134 -6.14 -11.72 -10.32
N MET A 135 -5.03 -11.75 -9.58
CA MET A 135 -3.76 -12.32 -10.04
C MET A 135 -3.97 -13.79 -10.44
N LYS A 136 -4.49 -14.65 -9.55
CA LYS A 136 -4.73 -16.07 -9.88
C LYS A 136 -5.66 -16.28 -11.10
N GLY A 137 -6.64 -15.40 -11.33
CA GLY A 137 -7.54 -15.50 -12.48
C GLY A 137 -6.92 -15.10 -13.82
N LYS A 138 -5.70 -14.56 -13.83
CA LYS A 138 -4.96 -14.09 -15.01
C LYS A 138 -3.79 -14.99 -15.40
N SER A 139 -3.44 -15.99 -14.58
CA SER A 139 -2.39 -17.00 -14.80
C SER A 139 -2.98 -18.22 -15.47
#